data_AF-A0AAV5V953-F1
#
_entry.id   AF-A0AAV5V953-F1
#
_cell.length_a   1.000
_cell.length_b   1.000
_cell.length_c   1.000
_cell.angle_alpha   90.00
_cell.angle_beta   90.00
_cell.angle_gamma   90.00
#
_symmetry.space_group_name_H-M   'P 1'
#
loop_
_entity.id
_entity.type
_entity.pdbx_description
1 polymer ?
#
loop_
_entity_poly.entity_id
_entity_poly.type
_entity_poly.pdbx_seq_one_letter_code
_entity_poly.pdbx_strand_id
1 'polypeptide(L)'
;FSSTRRLFIAYGYCLIIICISSPFVRSFINEKTWQPHVDSEVRGIQDIHHSEPVYAYAATPKEIPENNYRTVLPFVLIATIPSYVWSYSAFIVTTFLTKRALRIEGVQLSTKTIGMQRRFLRMQLLQGLVPLAITAIPVSIFIGTMIAGVSMDRWSILHTFAIHAVPIVQALVSFTYVRQMSRKNAELSSGTK
;
A
#
# COMPACT_ATOMS: atom_id res chain seq x y z
N PHE A 1 8.86 -17.32 -22.87
CA PHE A 1 9.53 -16.39 -21.94
C PHE A 1 10.21 -17.19 -20.84
N SER A 2 11.51 -16.97 -20.59
CA SER A 2 12.21 -17.58 -19.45
C SER A 2 11.64 -17.09 -18.12
N SER A 3 11.69 -17.92 -17.07
CA SER A 3 11.22 -17.55 -15.72
C SER A 3 11.89 -16.29 -15.20
N THR A 4 13.19 -16.14 -15.44
CA THR A 4 13.97 -14.95 -15.10
C THR A 4 13.41 -13.69 -15.76
N ARG A 5 13.10 -13.72 -17.06
CA ARG A 5 12.51 -12.57 -17.76
C ARG A 5 11.14 -12.21 -17.19
N ARG A 6 10.30 -13.20 -16.85
CA ARG A 6 8.99 -12.95 -16.23
C ARG A 6 9.13 -12.27 -14.88
N LEU A 7 10.10 -12.70 -14.08
CA LEU A 7 10.38 -12.12 -12.77
C LEU A 7 10.89 -10.68 -12.90
N PHE A 8 11.82 -10.41 -13.81
CA PHE A 8 12.28 -9.05 -14.11
C PHE A 8 11.15 -8.13 -14.59
N ILE A 9 10.24 -8.63 -15.43
CA ILE A 9 9.08 -7.84 -15.87
C ILE A 9 8.13 -7.55 -14.70
N ALA A 10 7.88 -8.56 -13.85
CA ALA A 10 6.97 -8.41 -12.71
C ALA A 10 7.50 -7.44 -11.64
N TYR A 11 8.80 -7.48 -11.33
CA TYR A 11 9.40 -6.67 -10.26
C TYR A 11 10.16 -5.44 -10.76
N GLY A 12 10.43 -5.32 -12.07
CA GLY A 12 11.19 -4.21 -12.63
C GLY A 12 10.54 -2.86 -12.35
N TYR A 13 9.20 -2.81 -12.40
CA TYR A 13 8.45 -1.62 -12.00
C TYR A 13 8.70 -1.24 -10.54
N CYS A 14 8.66 -2.19 -9.60
CA CYS A 14 8.93 -1.93 -8.19
C CYS A 14 10.34 -1.37 -7.98
N LEU A 15 11.34 -1.93 -8.68
CA LEU A 15 12.72 -1.42 -8.61
C LEU A 15 12.83 0.01 -9.15
N ILE A 16 12.16 0.33 -10.26
CA ILE A 16 12.11 1.70 -10.79
C ILE A 16 11.50 2.66 -9.78
N ILE A 17 10.37 2.29 -9.15
CA ILE A 17 9.73 3.13 -8.12
C ILE A 17 10.64 3.34 -6.91
N ILE A 18 11.36 2.30 -6.46
CA ILE A 18 12.35 2.43 -5.37
C ILE A 18 13.45 3.43 -5.76
N CYS A 19 13.99 3.32 -6.97
CA CYS A 19 15.02 4.23 -7.46
C CYS A 19 14.52 5.68 -7.58
N ILE A 20 13.30 5.90 -8.08
CA ILE A 20 12.67 7.22 -8.18
C ILE A 20 12.39 7.80 -6.79
N SER A 21 12.02 6.96 -5.82
CA SER A 21 11.65 7.39 -4.46
C SER A 21 12.87 7.68 -3.58
N SER A 22 14.00 7.02 -3.83
CA SER A 22 15.21 7.09 -2.99
C SER A 22 15.73 8.52 -2.73
N PRO A 23 15.81 9.44 -3.72
CA PRO A 23 16.24 10.81 -3.46
C PRO A 23 15.38 11.57 -2.44
N PHE A 24 14.10 11.23 -2.33
CA PHE A 24 13.15 11.89 -1.44
C PHE A 24 13.28 11.47 0.02
N VAL A 25 14.09 10.45 0.35
CA VAL A 25 14.38 10.09 1.74
C VAL A 25 14.95 11.28 2.52
N ARG A 26 15.72 12.15 1.84
CA ARG A 26 16.27 13.37 2.44
C ARG A 26 15.22 14.40 2.85
N SER A 27 14.01 14.36 2.28
CA SER A 27 12.90 15.25 2.67
C SER A 27 12.36 14.95 4.07
N PHE A 28 12.68 13.77 4.63
CA PHE A 28 12.29 13.35 5.97
C PHE A 28 13.40 13.52 7.00
N ILE A 29 14.61 13.92 6.58
CA ILE A 29 15.73 14.19 7.47
C ILE A 29 15.74 15.69 7.75
N ASN A 30 15.40 16.07 8.98
CA ASN A 30 15.34 17.46 9.41
C ASN A 30 16.74 18.10 9.39
N GLU A 31 16.80 19.39 9.09
CA GLU A 31 17.99 20.19 9.32
C GLU A 31 18.22 20.43 10.82
N LYS A 32 19.48 20.60 11.24
CA LYS A 32 19.85 20.82 12.65
C LYS A 32 19.16 22.04 13.28
N THR A 33 18.85 23.04 12.47
CA THR A 33 18.15 24.27 12.87
C THR A 33 16.66 24.06 13.14
N TRP A 34 16.03 23.08 12.47
CA TRP A 34 14.61 22.77 12.62
C TRP A 34 14.35 21.66 13.64
N GLN A 35 15.34 20.79 13.87
CA GLN A 35 15.25 19.66 14.80
C GLN A 35 14.70 20.02 16.20
N PRO A 36 15.13 21.12 16.87
CA PRO A 36 14.62 21.43 18.21
C PRO A 36 13.12 21.71 18.24
N HIS A 37 12.57 22.32 17.19
CA HIS A 37 11.14 22.55 17.06
C HIS A 37 10.39 21.22 16.93
N VAL A 38 10.86 20.34 16.04
CA VAL A 38 10.26 19.01 15.84
C VAL A 38 10.32 18.17 17.11
N ASP A 39 11.45 18.16 17.81
CA ASP A 39 11.61 17.45 19.08
C ASP A 39 10.66 18.00 20.15
N SER A 40 10.47 19.33 20.22
CA SER A 40 9.53 19.95 21.16
C SER A 40 8.08 19.54 20.90
N GLU A 41 7.65 19.53 19.63
CA GLU A 41 6.31 19.08 19.24
C GLU A 41 6.09 17.61 19.60
N VAL A 42 7.05 16.72 19.26
CA VAL A 42 6.94 15.30 19.58
C VAL A 42 6.93 15.06 21.09
N ARG A 43 7.74 15.78 21.86
CA ARG A 43 7.69 15.71 23.34
C ARG A 43 6.33 16.10 23.88
N GLY A 44 5.74 17.19 23.38
CA GLY A 44 4.41 17.64 23.79
C GLY A 44 3.30 16.63 23.45
N ILE A 45 3.37 16.01 22.27
CA ILE A 45 2.37 15.04 21.82
C ILE A 45 2.48 13.71 22.58
N GLN A 46 3.71 13.26 22.86
CA GLN A 46 3.98 11.95 23.46
C GLN A 46 4.22 11.99 24.97
N ASP A 47 4.15 13.16 25.59
CA ASP A 47 4.41 13.39 27.03
C ASP A 47 5.80 12.87 27.46
N ILE A 48 6.83 13.10 26.63
CA ILE A 48 8.20 12.61 26.88
C ILE A 48 8.95 13.58 27.78
N HIS A 49 9.51 13.07 28.88
CA HIS A 49 10.29 13.86 29.83
C HIS A 49 11.52 14.50 29.17
N HIS A 50 11.87 15.74 29.56
CA HIS A 50 12.96 16.51 28.94
C HIS A 50 14.35 15.84 28.98
N SER A 51 14.58 14.96 29.94
CA SER A 51 15.85 14.22 30.06
C SER A 51 15.97 13.04 29.09
N GLU A 52 14.86 12.58 28.52
CA GLU A 52 14.87 11.41 27.63
C GLU A 52 15.31 11.81 26.22
N PRO A 53 16.13 10.98 25.55
CA PRO A 53 16.52 11.23 24.17
C PRO A 53 15.32 11.08 23.23
N VAL A 54 15.15 12.04 22.32
CA VAL A 54 14.09 12.02 21.30
C VAL A 54 14.75 12.07 19.92
N TYR A 55 14.31 11.16 19.04
CA TYR A 55 14.74 11.11 17.65
C TYR A 55 13.50 11.29 16.77
N ALA A 56 13.13 12.55 16.55
CA ALA A 56 11.97 12.88 15.74
C ALA A 56 12.36 13.23 14.30
N TYR A 57 11.54 12.76 13.36
CA TYR A 57 11.64 13.09 11.95
C TYR A 57 10.32 13.70 11.52
N ALA A 58 10.35 14.80 10.78
CA ALA A 58 9.16 15.46 10.31
C ALA A 58 9.27 15.82 8.84
N ALA A 59 8.11 15.97 8.22
CA ALA A 59 7.99 16.49 6.87
C ALA A 59 6.82 17.47 6.85
N THR A 60 7.00 18.58 6.16
CA THR A 60 6.01 19.67 6.08
C THR A 60 5.55 19.84 4.63
N PRO A 61 4.27 20.14 4.39
CA PRO A 61 3.81 20.55 3.06
C PRO A 61 4.30 21.97 2.70
N LYS A 62 4.55 22.82 3.71
CA LYS A 62 5.02 24.20 3.55
C LYS A 62 6.53 24.27 3.50
N GLU A 63 7.05 25.17 2.68
CA GLU A 63 8.48 25.50 2.68
C GLU A 63 8.82 26.27 3.95
N ILE A 64 9.82 25.78 4.70
CA ILE A 64 10.28 26.38 5.95
C ILE A 64 11.77 26.71 5.78
N PRO A 65 12.19 27.98 5.92
CA PRO A 65 13.60 28.38 5.80
C PRO A 65 14.54 27.60 6.72
N GLU A 66 14.10 27.35 7.95
CA GLU A 66 14.83 26.60 8.99
C GLU A 66 15.06 25.14 8.61
N ASN A 67 14.25 24.59 7.69
CA ASN A 67 14.41 23.25 7.13
C ASN A 67 14.93 23.29 5.69
N ASN A 68 15.69 24.33 5.34
CA ASN A 68 16.30 24.49 4.01
C ASN A 68 15.27 24.42 2.86
N TYR A 69 14.09 25.01 3.08
CA TYR A 69 12.97 25.05 2.14
C TYR A 69 12.49 23.66 1.66
N ARG A 70 12.82 22.58 2.40
CA ARG A 70 12.40 21.23 2.04
C ARG A 70 10.92 21.05 2.33
N THR A 71 10.22 20.44 1.38
CA THR A 71 8.80 20.09 1.45
C THR A 71 8.58 18.63 1.07
N VAL A 72 7.51 18.03 1.62
CA VAL A 72 7.06 16.67 1.28
C VAL A 72 6.32 16.62 -0.05
N LEU A 73 5.89 17.76 -0.60
CA LEU A 73 5.05 17.80 -1.80
C LEU A 73 5.69 17.13 -3.03
N PRO A 74 6.98 17.34 -3.35
CA PRO A 74 7.61 16.65 -4.47
C PRO A 74 7.57 15.13 -4.33
N PHE A 75 7.81 14.60 -3.12
CA PHE A 75 7.70 13.16 -2.86
C PHE A 75 6.27 12.65 -3.10
N VAL A 76 5.26 13.39 -2.62
CA VAL A 76 3.86 13.01 -2.81
C VAL A 76 3.50 13.04 -4.29
N LEU A 77 3.82 14.12 -5.01
CA LEU A 77 3.40 14.35 -6.39
C LEU A 77 4.17 13.50 -7.41
N ILE A 78 5.46 13.24 -7.19
CA ILE A 78 6.34 12.57 -8.16
C ILE A 78 6.48 11.09 -7.87
N ALA A 79 6.57 10.70 -6.58
CA ALA A 79 6.75 9.29 -6.22
C ALA A 79 5.43 8.62 -5.83
N THR A 80 4.68 9.23 -4.90
CA THR A 80 3.52 8.55 -4.28
C THR A 80 2.31 8.48 -5.20
N ILE A 81 1.85 9.61 -5.75
CA ILE A 81 0.65 9.63 -6.61
C ILE A 81 0.86 8.81 -7.90
N PRO A 82 1.97 8.95 -8.64
CA PRO A 82 2.16 8.19 -9.87
C PRO A 82 2.28 6.69 -9.60
N SER A 83 2.95 6.29 -8.51
CA SER A 83 3.05 4.87 -8.15
C SER A 83 1.69 4.26 -7.80
N TYR A 84 0.86 5.03 -7.11
CA TYR A 84 -0.51 4.65 -6.78
C TYR A 84 -1.38 4.52 -8.04
N VAL A 85 -1.44 5.57 -8.88
CA VAL A 85 -2.21 5.58 -10.12
C VAL A 85 -1.83 4.42 -11.03
N TRP A 86 -0.53 4.16 -11.18
CA TRP A 86 -0.05 3.07 -12.02
C TRP A 86 -0.42 1.70 -11.47
N SER A 87 -0.24 1.47 -10.17
CA SER A 87 -0.55 0.19 -9.52
C SER A 87 -2.05 -0.15 -9.64
N TYR A 88 -2.93 0.83 -9.38
CA TYR A 88 -4.37 0.63 -9.52
C TYR A 88 -4.82 0.52 -10.98
N SER A 89 -4.18 1.24 -11.90
CA SER A 89 -4.43 1.08 -13.34
C SER A 89 -4.07 -0.33 -13.81
N ALA A 90 -2.90 -0.84 -13.43
CA ALA A 90 -2.49 -2.22 -13.74
C ALA A 90 -3.45 -3.24 -13.14
N PHE A 91 -3.89 -3.04 -11.90
CA PHE A 91 -4.90 -3.88 -11.25
C PHE A 91 -6.25 -3.89 -11.99
N ILE A 92 -6.75 -2.71 -12.38
CA ILE A 92 -8.01 -2.58 -13.12
C ILE A 92 -7.90 -3.24 -14.50
N VAL A 93 -6.83 -2.96 -15.24
CA VAL A 93 -6.58 -3.52 -16.57
C VAL A 93 -6.48 -5.04 -16.51
N THR A 94 -5.68 -5.60 -15.59
CA THR A 94 -5.53 -7.05 -15.44
C THR A 94 -6.84 -7.73 -15.03
N THR A 95 -7.60 -7.13 -14.13
CA THR A 95 -8.94 -7.59 -13.75
C THR A 95 -9.89 -7.59 -14.94
N PHE A 96 -9.90 -6.52 -15.73
CA PHE A 96 -10.74 -6.39 -16.92
C PHE A 96 -10.37 -7.40 -18.01
N LEU A 97 -9.08 -7.57 -18.30
CA LEU A 97 -8.58 -8.55 -19.26
C LEU A 97 -8.93 -9.98 -18.83
N THR A 98 -8.80 -10.31 -17.54
CA THR A 98 -9.18 -11.61 -17.00
C THR A 98 -10.69 -11.85 -17.14
N LYS A 99 -11.51 -10.84 -16.81
CA LYS A 99 -12.97 -10.90 -16.99
C LYS A 99 -13.36 -11.06 -18.46
N ARG A 100 -12.67 -10.37 -19.38
CA ARG A 100 -12.90 -10.48 -20.83
C ARG A 100 -12.51 -11.86 -21.34
N ALA A 101 -11.35 -12.37 -20.96
CA ALA A 101 -10.91 -13.72 -21.33
C ALA A 101 -11.89 -14.81 -20.86
N LEU A 102 -12.49 -14.62 -19.69
CA LEU A 102 -13.54 -15.48 -19.14
C LEU A 102 -14.89 -15.43 -19.89
N ARG A 103 -15.13 -14.40 -20.71
CA ARG A 103 -16.38 -14.19 -21.45
C ARG A 103 -16.30 -14.60 -22.92
N ILE A 104 -15.11 -14.78 -23.47
CA ILE A 104 -14.97 -15.16 -24.89
C ILE A 104 -15.46 -16.60 -25.05
N GLU A 105 -16.71 -16.72 -25.49
CA GLU A 105 -17.34 -17.96 -25.92
C GLU A 105 -16.57 -18.47 -27.14
N GLY A 106 -15.89 -19.61 -27.01
CA GLY A 106 -15.05 -20.17 -28.06
C GLY A 106 -13.76 -20.80 -27.55
N VAL A 107 -13.29 -20.39 -26.35
CA VAL A 107 -12.24 -21.15 -25.67
C VAL A 107 -12.91 -22.35 -24.99
N GLN A 108 -12.63 -23.57 -25.48
CA GLN A 108 -13.07 -24.84 -24.88
C GLN A 108 -12.38 -25.08 -23.51
N LEU A 109 -12.57 -24.17 -22.55
CA LEU A 109 -12.15 -24.40 -21.18
C LEU A 109 -13.14 -25.33 -20.52
N SER A 110 -12.63 -26.32 -19.80
CA SER A 110 -13.46 -27.15 -18.93
C SER A 110 -14.24 -26.26 -17.94
N THR A 111 -15.46 -26.68 -17.58
CA THR A 111 -16.28 -26.03 -16.53
C THR A 111 -15.49 -25.87 -15.23
N LYS A 112 -14.60 -26.83 -14.92
CA LYS A 112 -13.66 -26.78 -13.80
C LYS A 112 -12.69 -25.59 -13.90
N THR A 113 -12.07 -25.36 -15.06
CA THR A 113 -11.13 -24.25 -15.27
C THR A 113 -11.82 -22.89 -15.17
N ILE A 114 -13.01 -22.74 -15.75
CA ILE A 114 -13.81 -21.50 -15.64
C ILE A 114 -14.15 -21.22 -14.17
N GLY A 115 -14.58 -22.24 -13.42
CA GLY A 115 -14.85 -22.13 -12.00
C GLY A 115 -13.62 -21.69 -11.18
N MET A 116 -12.44 -22.21 -11.51
CA MET A 116 -11.18 -21.84 -10.88
C MET A 116 -10.79 -20.39 -11.19
N GLN A 117 -10.88 -19.97 -12.45
CA GLN A 117 -10.55 -18.60 -12.86
C GLN A 117 -11.50 -17.55 -12.26
N ARG A 118 -12.81 -17.82 -12.17
CA ARG A 118 -13.76 -16.91 -11.48
C ARG A 118 -13.42 -16.73 -10.00
N ARG A 119 -12.97 -17.78 -9.33
CA ARG A 119 -12.54 -17.73 -7.92
C ARG A 119 -11.24 -16.95 -7.77
N PHE A 120 -10.29 -17.17 -8.67
CA PHE A 120 -9.05 -16.41 -8.72
C PHE A 120 -9.33 -14.91 -8.91
N LEU A 121 -10.24 -14.55 -9.83
CA LEU A 121 -10.66 -13.16 -10.02
C LEU A 121 -11.26 -12.55 -8.75
N ARG A 122 -12.14 -13.30 -8.06
CA ARG A 122 -12.73 -12.84 -6.78
C ARG A 122 -11.66 -12.65 -5.70
N MET A 123 -10.67 -13.53 -5.64
CA MET A 123 -9.54 -13.41 -4.71
C MET A 123 -8.71 -12.17 -5.03
N GLN A 124 -8.36 -11.97 -6.30
CA GLN A 124 -7.60 -10.80 -6.73
C GLN A 124 -8.34 -9.50 -6.40
N LEU A 125 -9.66 -9.46 -6.61
CA LEU A 125 -10.51 -8.35 -6.19
C LEU A 125 -10.47 -8.10 -4.68
N LEU A 126 -10.60 -9.15 -3.86
CA LEU A 126 -10.50 -9.02 -2.41
C LEU A 126 -9.12 -8.54 -1.96
N GLN A 127 -8.05 -9.09 -2.52
CA GLN A 127 -6.67 -8.69 -2.19
C GLN A 127 -6.37 -7.23 -2.57
N GLY A 128 -7.00 -6.69 -3.62
CA GLY A 128 -6.85 -5.29 -4.01
C GLY A 128 -7.75 -4.34 -3.20
N LEU A 129 -9.01 -4.72 -2.95
CA LEU A 129 -10.02 -3.85 -2.34
C LEU A 129 -9.97 -3.82 -0.81
N VAL A 130 -9.62 -4.93 -0.16
CA VAL A 130 -9.59 -4.98 1.32
C VAL A 130 -8.52 -4.04 1.91
N PRO A 131 -7.26 -4.04 1.42
CA PRO A 131 -6.27 -3.06 1.86
C PRO A 131 -6.75 -1.63 1.65
N LEU A 132 -7.31 -1.35 0.47
CA LEU A 132 -7.84 -0.04 0.12
C LEU A 132 -8.90 0.42 1.13
N ALA A 133 -9.84 -0.46 1.50
CA ALA A 133 -10.89 -0.15 2.45
C ALA A 133 -10.33 0.13 3.86
N ILE A 134 -9.32 -0.64 4.29
CA ILE A 134 -8.66 -0.46 5.59
C ILE A 134 -7.87 0.86 5.62
N THR A 135 -7.16 1.18 4.54
CA THR A 135 -6.37 2.40 4.45
C THR A 135 -7.19 3.62 4.09
N ALA A 136 -8.40 3.48 3.54
CA ALA A 136 -9.22 4.61 3.12
C ALA A 136 -9.53 5.54 4.29
N ILE A 137 -9.97 4.99 5.43
CA ILE A 137 -10.31 5.78 6.62
C ILE A 137 -9.12 6.61 7.12
N PRO A 138 -7.95 6.02 7.46
CA PRO A 138 -6.80 6.81 7.89
C PRO A 138 -6.39 7.80 6.80
N VAL A 139 -6.21 7.37 5.55
CA VAL A 139 -5.79 8.29 4.47
C VAL A 139 -6.75 9.48 4.32
N SER A 140 -8.06 9.27 4.42
CA SER A 140 -9.04 10.36 4.41
C SER A 140 -8.87 11.31 5.59
N ILE A 141 -8.61 10.78 6.80
CA ILE A 141 -8.31 11.61 7.98
C ILE A 141 -7.03 12.41 7.72
N PHE A 142 -5.96 11.80 7.22
CA PHE A 142 -4.69 12.47 6.92
C PHE A 142 -4.86 13.61 5.91
N ILE A 143 -5.57 13.35 4.80
CA ILE A 143 -5.85 14.37 3.79
C ILE A 143 -6.70 15.48 4.41
N GLY A 144 -7.73 15.14 5.18
CA GLY A 144 -8.57 16.11 5.88
C GLY A 144 -7.80 17.00 6.84
N THR A 145 -6.93 16.42 7.67
CA THR A 145 -6.08 17.17 8.61
C THR A 145 -5.08 18.07 7.88
N MET A 146 -4.52 17.59 6.77
CA MET A 146 -3.60 18.37 5.93
C MET A 146 -4.30 19.58 5.30
N ILE A 147 -5.50 19.40 4.75
CA ILE A 147 -6.29 20.49 4.16
C ILE A 147 -6.73 21.50 5.24
N ALA A 148 -7.15 21.02 6.40
CA ALA A 148 -7.54 21.86 7.52
C ALA A 148 -6.36 22.56 8.21
N GLY A 149 -5.11 22.16 7.91
CA GLY A 149 -3.92 22.68 8.55
C GLY A 149 -3.83 22.36 10.04
N VAL A 150 -4.49 21.28 10.49
CA VAL A 150 -4.48 20.83 11.88
C VAL A 150 -3.42 19.75 12.08
N SER A 151 -2.84 19.71 13.28
CA SER A 151 -1.88 18.69 13.66
C SER A 151 -2.54 17.30 13.67
N MET A 152 -1.78 16.29 13.23
CA MET A 152 -2.27 14.91 13.17
C MET A 152 -2.19 14.18 14.52
N ASP A 153 -1.48 14.71 15.50
CA ASP A 153 -1.29 14.22 16.87
C ASP A 153 -1.63 12.73 17.07
N ARG A 154 -2.72 12.43 17.77
CA ARG A 154 -3.16 11.06 18.10
C ARG A 154 -3.67 10.27 16.89
N TRP A 155 -4.07 10.94 15.80
CA TRP A 155 -4.49 10.28 14.55
C TRP A 155 -3.33 9.63 13.79
N SER A 156 -2.09 10.02 14.09
CA SER A 156 -0.90 9.32 13.58
C SER A 156 -0.81 7.87 14.09
N ILE A 157 -1.27 7.59 15.33
CA ILE A 157 -1.30 6.23 15.89
C ILE A 157 -2.26 5.35 15.09
N LEU A 158 -3.44 5.88 14.77
CA LEU A 158 -4.43 5.19 13.93
C LEU A 158 -3.86 4.88 12.53
N HIS A 159 -3.11 5.82 11.95
CA HIS A 159 -2.42 5.61 10.67
C HIS A 159 -1.41 4.48 10.74
N THR A 160 -0.50 4.54 11.71
CA THR A 160 0.54 3.55 11.90
C THR A 160 -0.08 2.17 12.10
N PHE A 161 -1.09 2.06 12.96
CA PHE A 161 -1.83 0.82 13.17
C PHE A 161 -2.43 0.28 11.85
N ALA A 162 -3.13 1.12 11.09
CA ALA A 162 -3.77 0.69 9.86
C ALA A 162 -2.76 0.25 8.80
N ILE A 163 -1.65 0.98 8.62
CA ILE A 163 -0.58 0.63 7.68
C ILE A 163 0.04 -0.72 8.05
N HIS A 164 0.28 -0.99 9.33
CA HIS A 164 0.82 -2.27 9.79
C HIS A 164 -0.22 -3.40 9.78
N ALA A 165 -1.51 -3.11 9.88
CA ALA A 165 -2.58 -4.09 9.80
C ALA A 165 -2.80 -4.62 8.37
N VAL A 166 -2.52 -3.81 7.33
CA VAL A 166 -2.68 -4.20 5.92
C VAL A 166 -2.02 -5.55 5.58
N PRO A 167 -0.72 -5.77 5.81
CA PRO A 167 -0.07 -7.04 5.45
C PRO A 167 -0.67 -8.23 6.23
N ILE A 168 -1.10 -8.03 7.47
CA ILE A 168 -1.75 -9.07 8.28
C ILE A 168 -3.08 -9.47 7.64
N VAL A 169 -3.93 -8.49 7.30
CA VAL A 169 -5.22 -8.77 6.66
C VAL A 169 -5.02 -9.41 5.28
N GLN A 170 -4.05 -8.94 4.50
CA GLN A 170 -3.71 -9.55 3.21
C GLN A 170 -3.28 -11.01 3.36
N ALA A 171 -2.46 -11.33 4.37
CA ALA A 171 -2.04 -12.70 4.66
C ALA A 171 -3.26 -13.57 5.06
N LEU A 172 -4.15 -13.07 5.91
CA LEU A 172 -5.35 -13.79 6.33
C LEU A 172 -6.32 -14.07 5.17
N VAL A 173 -6.57 -13.08 4.30
CA VAL A 173 -7.41 -13.25 3.10
C VAL A 173 -6.80 -14.30 2.17
N SER A 174 -5.49 -14.24 1.96
CA SER A 174 -4.76 -15.18 1.10
C SER A 174 -4.78 -16.60 1.66
N PHE A 175 -4.52 -16.76 2.96
CA PHE A 175 -4.53 -18.05 3.64
C PHE A 175 -5.93 -18.68 3.65
N THR A 176 -6.96 -17.89 3.95
CA THR A 176 -8.35 -18.33 3.93
C THR A 176 -8.72 -18.87 2.55
N TYR A 177 -8.31 -18.18 1.49
CA TYR A 177 -8.54 -18.64 0.12
C TYR A 177 -7.85 -19.96 -0.20
N VAL A 178 -6.55 -20.09 0.13
CA VAL A 178 -5.79 -21.33 -0.10
C VAL A 178 -6.45 -22.50 0.63
N ARG A 179 -6.83 -22.31 1.90
CA ARG A 179 -7.53 -23.34 2.68
C ARG A 179 -8.87 -23.75 2.08
N GLN A 180 -9.66 -22.79 1.58
CA GLN A 180 -10.93 -23.08 0.90
C GLN A 180 -10.72 -23.84 -0.42
N MET A 181 -9.67 -23.53 -1.19
CA MET A 181 -9.33 -24.25 -2.40
C MET A 181 -8.92 -25.71 -2.10
N SER A 182 -8.06 -25.91 -1.09
CA SER A 182 -7.62 -27.25 -0.70
C SER A 182 -8.78 -28.14 -0.23
N ARG A 183 -9.71 -27.61 0.57
CA ARG A 183 -10.90 -28.35 1.03
C ARG A 183 -11.77 -28.82 -0.15
N LYS A 184 -12.06 -27.92 -1.09
CA LYS A 184 -12.89 -28.27 -2.24
C LYS A 184 -12.23 -29.31 -3.15
N ASN A 185 -10.90 -29.23 -3.32
CA ASN A 185 -10.18 -30.21 -4.11
C ASN A 185 -10.24 -31.62 -3.48
N ALA A 186 -10.20 -31.71 -2.14
CA ALA A 186 -10.34 -32.98 -1.43
C ALA A 186 -11.75 -33.58 -1.56
N GLU A 187 -12.80 -32.75 -1.49
CA GLU A 187 -14.20 -33.18 -1.69
C GLU A 187 -14.42 -33.75 -3.10
N LEU A 188 -13.85 -33.10 -4.13
CA LEU A 188 -13.91 -33.55 -5.52
C LEU A 188 -13.20 -34.90 -5.72
N SER A 189 -12.07 -35.14 -5.04
CA SER A 189 -11.38 -36.43 -5.15
C SER A 189 -12.08 -37.57 -4.40
N SER A 190 -12.87 -37.26 -3.36
CA SER A 190 -13.65 -38.28 -2.63
C SER A 190 -14.94 -38.71 -3.34
N GLY A 191 -15.58 -37.83 -4.12
CA GLY A 191 -16.86 -38.10 -4.77
C GLY A 191 -16.78 -38.83 -6.12
N THR A 192 -15.59 -39.27 -6.55
CA THR A 192 -15.38 -39.96 -7.84
C THR A 192 -15.09 -41.46 -7.64
N LYS A 193 -15.51 -42.04 -6.52
CA LYS A 193 -15.47 -43.49 -6.25
C LYS A 193 -16.87 -44.07 -6.36
#